data_AF-A0A7S1PTI1-F1
#
_entry.id   AF-A0A7S1PTI1-F1
#
_cell.length_a   1.000
_cell.length_b   1.000
_cell.length_c   1.000
_cell.angle_alpha   90.00
_cell.angle_beta   90.00
_cell.angle_gamma   90.00
#
_symmetry.space_group_name_H-M   'P 1'
#
loop_
_entity.id
_entity.type
_entity.pdbx_description
1 polymer ?
#
loop_
_entity_poly.entity_id
_entity_poly.type
_entity_poly.pdbx_seq_one_letter_code
_entity_poly.pdbx_strand_id
1 'polypeptide(L)'
;WRAVSAASECAQRAGISNVHFERLKAEEVSLAGLGRDGFDFAALLVDPPRKGLCANSLDIAGRFRHVIYVSCNPEALARDLRSLSGHRVIAACLFDQFPWTDHMEVAVVLQKKC
;
A
#
# COMPACT_ATOMS: atom_id res chain seq x y z
N TRP A 1 17.95 -3.53 -3.61
CA TRP A 1 18.79 -4.50 -2.88
C TRP A 1 19.07 -4.00 -1.47
N ARG A 2 19.58 -2.77 -1.28
CA ARG A 2 19.80 -2.19 0.05
C ARG A 2 18.54 -2.14 0.93
N ALA A 3 17.41 -1.72 0.38
CA ALA A 3 16.16 -1.58 1.15
C ALA A 3 15.67 -2.90 1.74
N VAL A 4 15.66 -3.99 0.96
CA VAL A 4 15.23 -5.32 1.45
C VAL A 4 16.19 -5.86 2.51
N SER A 5 17.51 -5.72 2.29
CA SER A 5 18.52 -6.12 3.30
C SER A 5 18.33 -5.35 4.61
N ALA A 6 18.18 -4.02 4.52
CA ALA A 6 17.96 -3.17 5.69
C ALA A 6 16.65 -3.53 6.41
N ALA A 7 15.58 -3.87 5.68
CA ALA A 7 14.32 -4.32 6.28
C ALA A 7 14.50 -5.63 7.08
N SER A 8 15.21 -6.61 6.51
CA SER A 8 15.53 -7.86 7.19
C SER A 8 16.38 -7.65 8.45
N GLU A 9 17.40 -6.78 8.37
CA GLU A 9 18.23 -6.42 9.53
C GLU A 9 17.43 -5.71 10.62
N CYS A 10 16.54 -4.78 10.26
CA CYS A 10 15.65 -4.12 11.19
C CYS A 10 14.71 -5.12 11.87
N ALA A 11 14.11 -6.05 11.12
CA ALA A 11 13.27 -7.10 11.67
C ALA A 11 14.04 -7.99 12.66
N GLN A 12 15.26 -8.39 12.31
CA GLN A 12 16.13 -9.18 13.19
C GLN A 12 16.45 -8.43 14.50
N ARG A 13 16.83 -7.15 14.40
CA ARG A 13 17.12 -6.31 15.57
C ARG A 13 15.89 -6.10 16.47
N ALA A 14 14.70 -6.06 15.88
CA ALA A 14 13.44 -5.94 16.60
C ALA A 14 12.90 -7.28 17.12
N GLY A 15 13.55 -8.42 16.82
CA GLY A 15 13.06 -9.74 17.19
C GLY A 15 11.79 -10.18 16.46
N ILE A 16 11.50 -9.59 15.30
CA ILE A 16 10.30 -9.87 14.49
C ILE A 16 10.61 -11.02 13.53
N SER A 17 9.88 -12.12 13.65
CA SER A 17 10.09 -13.34 12.85
C SER A 17 8.94 -13.69 11.90
N ASN A 18 7.81 -12.99 12.00
CA ASN A 18 6.59 -13.25 11.22
C ASN A 18 6.45 -12.33 9.99
N VAL A 19 7.57 -11.93 9.40
CA VAL A 19 7.62 -11.07 8.22
C VAL A 19 8.39 -11.76 7.10
N HIS A 20 7.85 -11.69 5.87
CA HIS A 20 8.52 -12.17 4.67
C HIS A 20 8.83 -10.98 3.77
N PHE A 21 10.08 -10.88 3.30
CA PHE A 21 10.52 -9.81 2.42
C PHE A 21 10.87 -10.36 1.05
N GLU A 22 10.19 -9.86 0.03
CA GLU A 22 10.48 -10.20 -1.36
C GLU A 22 10.91 -8.99 -2.17
N ARG A 23 11.75 -9.25 -3.17
CA ARG A 23 12.13 -8.27 -4.18
C ARG A 23 11.28 -8.51 -5.42
N LEU A 24 10.27 -7.69 -5.58
CA LEU A 24 9.39 -7.71 -6.75
C LEU A 24 9.32 -6.31 -7.36
N LYS A 25 9.19 -6.22 -8.68
CA LYS A 25 8.65 -4.99 -9.28
C LYS A 25 7.14 -4.96 -9.11
N ALA A 26 6.55 -3.76 -9.03
CA ALA A 26 5.09 -3.61 -8.89
C ALA A 26 4.30 -4.29 -10.01
N GLU A 27 4.90 -4.39 -11.20
CA GLU A 27 4.37 -5.07 -12.38
C GLU A 27 4.50 -6.61 -12.30
N GLU A 28 5.44 -7.10 -11.48
CA GLU A 28 5.70 -8.53 -11.26
C GLU A 28 4.89 -9.10 -10.08
N VAL A 29 4.35 -8.22 -9.22
CA VAL A 29 3.44 -8.63 -8.15
C VAL A 29 2.20 -9.22 -8.79
N SER A 30 1.94 -10.49 -8.52
CA SER A 30 0.69 -11.15 -8.87
C SER A 30 0.15 -11.89 -7.64
N LEU A 31 -1.16 -11.82 -7.44
CA LEU A 31 -1.82 -12.60 -6.39
C LEU A 31 -1.69 -14.11 -6.63
N ALA A 32 -1.47 -14.54 -7.88
CA ALA A 32 -1.20 -15.94 -8.20
C ALA A 32 0.15 -16.40 -7.67
N GLY A 33 1.15 -15.51 -7.51
CA GLY A 33 2.37 -15.81 -6.77
C GLY A 33 2.11 -15.91 -5.27
N LEU A 34 1.42 -14.91 -4.71
CA LEU A 34 1.16 -14.78 -3.27
C LEU A 34 0.21 -15.85 -2.70
N GLY A 35 -0.75 -16.34 -3.51
CA GLY A 35 -1.69 -17.38 -3.10
C GLY A 35 -1.12 -18.80 -3.15
N ARG A 36 0.01 -19.02 -3.85
CA ARG A 36 0.67 -20.34 -3.91
C ARG A 36 1.31 -20.75 -2.59
N ASP A 37 1.60 -19.78 -1.73
CA ASP A 37 2.21 -20.00 -0.42
C ASP A 37 1.15 -20.16 0.70
N GLY A 38 -0.14 -20.23 0.35
CA GLY A 38 -1.22 -20.51 1.31
C GLY A 38 -1.61 -19.33 2.22
N PHE A 39 -1.16 -18.12 1.91
CA PHE A 39 -1.52 -16.92 2.67
C PHE A 39 -2.89 -16.37 2.25
N ASP A 40 -3.80 -16.22 3.22
CA ASP A 40 -5.04 -15.46 3.08
C ASP A 40 -4.82 -14.00 3.50
N PHE A 41 -4.53 -13.14 2.54
CA PHE A 41 -4.26 -11.74 2.83
C PHE A 41 -5.54 -10.94 3.06
N ALA A 42 -5.78 -10.56 4.32
CA ALA A 42 -6.96 -9.79 4.71
C ALA A 42 -6.90 -8.30 4.32
N ALA A 43 -5.70 -7.74 4.17
CA ALA A 43 -5.48 -6.32 3.93
C ALA A 43 -4.23 -6.06 3.07
N LEU A 44 -4.24 -4.93 2.36
CA LEU A 44 -3.10 -4.40 1.61
C LEU A 44 -2.71 -3.03 2.17
N LEU A 45 -1.42 -2.79 2.38
CA LEU A 45 -0.86 -1.46 2.67
C LEU A 45 -0.05 -0.99 1.45
N VAL A 46 -0.29 0.23 0.99
CA VAL A 46 0.47 0.86 -0.10
C VAL A 46 0.91 2.27 0.28
N ASP A 47 2.15 2.58 -0.06
CA ASP A 47 2.77 3.91 0.03
C ASP A 47 3.54 4.17 -1.28
N PRO A 48 2.85 4.58 -2.36
CA PRO A 48 3.46 4.75 -3.67
C PRO A 48 4.19 6.09 -3.80
N PRO A 49 5.07 6.24 -4.81
CA PRO A 49 5.64 7.54 -5.16
C PRO A 49 4.54 8.55 -5.55
N ARG A 50 4.89 9.85 -5.63
CA ARG A 50 3.97 10.97 -5.95
C ARG A 50 3.03 10.76 -7.16
N LYS A 51 3.39 9.88 -8.10
CA LYS A 51 2.55 9.54 -9.26
C LYS A 51 1.34 8.65 -8.92
N GLY A 52 1.27 8.08 -7.72
CA GLY A 52 0.25 7.10 -7.31
C GLY A 52 0.57 5.68 -7.79
N LEU A 53 -0.45 4.81 -7.74
CA LEU A 53 -0.37 3.42 -8.20
C LEU A 53 -0.43 3.33 -9.73
N CYS A 54 0.24 2.31 -10.29
CA CYS A 54 0.04 1.95 -11.69
C CYS A 54 -1.22 1.07 -11.86
N ALA A 55 -1.67 0.87 -13.10
CA ALA A 55 -2.88 0.10 -13.39
C ALA A 55 -2.84 -1.32 -12.79
N ASN A 56 -1.72 -2.03 -12.91
CA ASN A 56 -1.57 -3.37 -12.33
C ASN A 56 -1.73 -3.36 -10.79
N SER A 57 -1.14 -2.38 -10.12
CA SER A 57 -1.26 -2.26 -8.65
C SER A 57 -2.68 -1.87 -8.21
N LEU A 58 -3.40 -1.08 -9.00
CA LEU A 58 -4.82 -0.77 -8.75
C LEU A 58 -5.69 -2.02 -8.88
N ASP A 59 -5.48 -2.83 -9.92
CA ASP A 59 -6.20 -4.09 -10.12
C ASP A 59 -5.96 -5.07 -8.97
N ILE A 60 -4.74 -5.13 -8.46
CA ILE A 60 -4.38 -5.94 -7.29
C ILE A 60 -5.08 -5.38 -6.05
N ALA A 61 -4.97 -4.08 -5.78
CA ALA A 61 -5.61 -3.44 -4.64
C ALA A 61 -7.14 -3.63 -4.61
N GLY A 62 -7.79 -3.59 -5.78
CA GLY A 62 -9.23 -3.82 -5.92
C GLY A 62 -9.73 -5.21 -5.48
N ARG A 63 -8.82 -6.17 -5.34
CA ARG A 63 -9.15 -7.54 -4.91
C ARG A 63 -9.18 -7.70 -3.40
N PHE A 64 -8.50 -6.83 -2.64
CA PHE A 64 -8.45 -6.90 -1.19
C PHE A 64 -9.71 -6.37 -0.52
N ARG A 65 -10.06 -6.95 0.63
CA ARG A 65 -11.19 -6.48 1.45
C ARG A 65 -10.89 -5.13 2.09
N HIS A 66 -9.65 -4.94 2.55
CA HIS A 66 -9.18 -3.68 3.15
C HIS A 66 -7.92 -3.20 2.43
N VAL A 67 -7.87 -1.90 2.13
CA VAL A 67 -6.67 -1.25 1.57
C VAL A 67 -6.35 -0.03 2.41
N ILE A 68 -5.14 0.04 2.96
CA ILE A 68 -4.58 1.21 3.62
C ILE A 68 -3.70 1.89 2.59
N TYR A 69 -4.06 3.11 2.19
CA TYR A 69 -3.36 3.87 1.16
C TYR A 69 -2.77 5.12 1.81
N VAL A 70 -1.44 5.23 1.83
CA VAL A 70 -0.68 6.40 2.23
C VAL A 70 -0.24 7.18 0.98
N SER A 71 -0.31 8.50 1.00
CA SER A 71 0.02 9.33 -0.16
C SER A 71 0.52 10.72 0.21
N CYS A 72 1.67 11.07 -0.37
CA CYS A 72 2.23 12.42 -0.40
C CYS A 72 1.66 13.32 -1.51
N ASN A 73 0.66 12.84 -2.28
CA ASN A 73 0.02 13.59 -3.35
C ASN A 73 -1.51 13.37 -3.36
N PRO A 74 -2.28 14.30 -2.77
CA PRO A 74 -3.74 14.21 -2.71
C PRO A 74 -4.44 14.08 -4.08
N GLU A 75 -3.88 14.65 -5.15
CA GLU A 75 -4.47 14.56 -6.49
C GLU A 75 -4.36 13.16 -7.08
N ALA A 76 -3.18 12.54 -6.94
CA ALA A 76 -2.95 11.16 -7.37
C ALA A 76 -3.79 10.19 -6.53
N LEU A 77 -3.87 10.41 -5.21
CA LEU A 77 -4.77 9.66 -4.34
C LEU A 77 -6.22 9.75 -4.82
N ALA A 78 -6.73 10.96 -5.07
CA ALA A 78 -8.12 11.15 -5.53
C ALA A 78 -8.39 10.45 -6.87
N ARG A 79 -7.43 10.44 -7.80
CA ARG A 79 -7.52 9.69 -9.06
C ARG A 79 -7.60 8.18 -8.81
N ASP A 80 -6.72 7.65 -7.98
CA ASP A 80 -6.64 6.22 -7.69
C ASP A 80 -7.89 5.73 -6.94
N LEU A 81 -8.44 6.54 -6.02
CA LEU A 81 -9.70 6.25 -5.33
C LEU A 81 -10.89 6.16 -6.29
N ARG A 82 -10.89 6.92 -7.39
CA ARG A 82 -11.91 6.78 -8.44
C ARG A 82 -11.81 5.44 -9.18
N SER A 83 -10.60 4.93 -9.38
CA SER A 83 -10.38 3.60 -9.95
C SER A 83 -10.76 2.48 -8.98
N LEU A 84 -10.61 2.70 -7.67
CA LEU A 84 -11.05 1.78 -6.61
C LEU A 84 -12.54 1.96 -6.25
N SER A 85 -13.40 2.12 -7.25
CA SER A 85 -14.83 2.42 -7.09
C SER A 85 -15.63 1.34 -6.35
N GLY A 86 -15.12 0.09 -6.33
CA GLY A 86 -15.64 -1.01 -5.55
C GLY A 86 -15.42 -0.89 -4.04
N HIS A 87 -14.69 0.14 -3.59
CA HIS A 87 -14.40 0.39 -2.18
C HIS A 87 -15.07 1.69 -1.70
N ARG A 88 -15.18 1.82 -0.38
CA ARG A 88 -15.57 3.06 0.32
C ARG A 88 -14.48 3.46 1.31
N VAL A 89 -14.27 4.75 1.50
CA VAL A 89 -13.39 5.27 2.55
C VAL A 89 -14.10 5.11 3.90
N ILE A 90 -13.45 4.46 4.85
CA ILE A 90 -13.97 4.27 6.22
C ILE A 90 -13.19 5.06 7.28
N ALA A 91 -11.97 5.51 6.95
CA ALA A 91 -11.19 6.43 7.77
C ALA A 91 -10.24 7.23 6.86
N ALA A 92 -9.92 8.46 7.29
CA ALA A 92 -8.92 9.31 6.64
C ALA A 92 -8.17 10.12 7.71
N CYS A 93 -6.88 10.34 7.48
CA CYS A 93 -6.02 11.14 8.34
C CYS A 93 -5.08 11.98 7.49
N LEU A 94 -4.86 13.24 7.88
CA LEU A 94 -3.85 14.13 7.33
C LEU A 94 -2.67 14.16 8.31
N PHE A 95 -1.45 14.11 7.78
CA PHE A 95 -0.22 14.21 8.54
C PHE A 95 0.58 15.41 8.04
N ASP A 96 0.87 16.34 8.95
CA ASP A 96 1.77 17.46 8.69
C ASP A 96 3.23 17.02 8.86
N GLN A 97 3.70 16.18 7.95
CA GLN A 97 5.07 15.65 7.97
C GLN A 97 6.11 16.71 7.58
N PHE A 98 5.70 17.71 6.81
CA PHE A 98 6.57 18.77 6.31
C PHE A 98 5.97 20.16 6.58
N PRO A 99 6.01 20.62 7.85
CA PRO A 99 5.43 21.91 8.22
C PRO A 99 6.00 23.05 7.41
N TRP A 100 5.17 24.06 7.13
CA TRP A 100 5.53 25.25 6.35
C TRP A 100 5.84 24.97 4.87
N THR A 101 5.33 23.87 4.34
CA THR A 101 5.39 23.56 2.90
C THR A 101 4.00 23.24 2.36
N ASP A 102 3.85 23.20 1.04
CA ASP A 102 2.60 22.75 0.40
C ASP A 102 2.45 21.22 0.39
N HIS A 103 3.41 20.47 0.96
CA HIS A 103 3.34 19.02 0.99
C HIS A 103 2.31 18.54 2.01
N MET A 104 1.46 17.62 1.57
CA MET A 104 0.43 16.99 2.41
C MET A 104 0.59 15.49 2.33
N GLU A 105 0.74 14.85 3.49
CA GLU A 105 0.74 13.39 3.62
C GLU A 105 -0.63 12.94 4.11
N VAL A 106 -1.28 12.03 3.39
CA VAL A 106 -2.65 11.58 3.67
C VAL A 106 -2.66 10.06 3.75
N ALA A 107 -3.30 9.50 4.77
CA ALA A 107 -3.66 8.09 4.79
C ALA A 107 -5.17 7.91 4.76
N VAL A 108 -5.63 6.96 3.96
CA VAL A 108 -7.03 6.52 3.93
C VAL A 108 -7.13 5.02 4.13
N VAL A 109 -8.19 4.59 4.81
CA VAL A 109 -8.56 3.19 4.93
C VAL A 109 -9.78 2.95 4.06
N LEU A 110 -9.64 2.03 3.11
CA LEU A 110 -10.67 1.63 2.18
C LEU A 110 -11.21 0.25 2.57
N GLN A 111 -12.53 0.11 2.51
CA GLN A 111 -13.23 -1.15 2.68
C GLN A 111 -14.01 -1.49 1.43
N LYS A 112 -13.89 -2.73 0.95
CA LYS A 112 -14.67 -3.22 -0.20
C LYS A 112 -16.16 -3.20 0.12
N LYS A 113 -16.97 -2.70 -0.82
CA LYS A 113 -18.44 -2.68 -0.72
C LYS A 113 -18.94 -4.14 -0.80
N CYS A 114 -19.90 -4.47 0.04
CA CYS A 114 -20.58 -5.77 0.04
C CYS A 114 -21.50 -5.90 -1.17
#